data_AF-D1PCR2-F1
#
_entry.id   AF-D1PCR2-F1
#
_cell.length_a   1.000
_cell.length_b   1.000
_cell.length_c   1.000
_cell.angle_alpha   90.00
_cell.angle_beta   90.00
_cell.angle_gamma   90.00
#
_symmetry.space_group_name_H-M   'P 1'
#
loop_
_entity.id
_entity.type
_entity.pdbx_description
1 polymer ?
#
loop_
_entity_poly.entity_id
_entity_poly.type
_entity_poly.pdbx_seq_one_letter_code
_entity_poly.pdbx_strand_id
1 'polypeptide(L)'
;MNDNEEICEPLKIRRLDIDDKISNFNCGDEDLNDFILNESQLYRGELLAVSYVIEDNNGAVLAYFSLANDKISITEFENNTERIVFSWLSTAKDLHRFWA
;
A
#
# COMPACT_ATOMS: atom_id res chain seq x y z
N MET A 1 -13.50 -30.61 -22.76
CA MET A 1 -13.19 -29.52 -21.84
C MET A 1 -13.44 -28.25 -22.63
N ASN A 2 -14.39 -27.42 -22.22
CA ASN A 2 -14.65 -26.15 -22.91
C ASN A 2 -13.75 -25.13 -22.24
N ASP A 3 -12.70 -24.73 -22.93
CA ASP A 3 -11.82 -23.65 -22.54
C ASP A 3 -12.62 -22.36 -22.75
N ASN A 4 -13.51 -22.08 -21.80
CA ASN A 4 -14.24 -20.83 -21.72
C ASN A 4 -13.18 -19.76 -21.44
N GLU A 5 -12.70 -19.15 -22.50
CA GLU A 5 -11.86 -17.97 -22.50
C GLU A 5 -12.51 -16.93 -21.58
N GLU A 6 -11.91 -16.72 -20.41
CA GLU A 6 -12.32 -15.72 -19.46
C GLU A 6 -12.01 -14.37 -20.11
N ILE A 7 -12.98 -13.83 -20.86
CA ILE A 7 -12.89 -12.48 -21.41
C ILE A 7 -12.97 -11.57 -20.19
N CYS A 8 -11.80 -11.23 -19.64
CA CYS A 8 -11.69 -10.25 -18.57
C CYS A 8 -12.22 -8.94 -19.16
N GLU A 9 -13.45 -8.59 -18.80
CA GLU A 9 -14.10 -7.39 -19.30
C GLU A 9 -13.19 -6.18 -19.06
N PRO A 10 -13.13 -5.21 -20.01
CA PRO A 10 -12.19 -4.12 -19.90
C PRO A 10 -12.43 -3.32 -18.61
N LEU A 11 -11.47 -3.38 -17.71
CA LEU A 11 -11.47 -2.63 -16.46
C LEU A 11 -10.94 -1.22 -16.70
N LYS A 12 -11.59 -0.24 -16.07
CA LYS A 12 -11.17 1.16 -16.14
C LYS A 12 -10.64 1.61 -14.79
N ILE A 13 -9.43 2.17 -14.79
CA ILE A 13 -8.90 2.88 -13.61
C ILE A 13 -9.31 4.35 -13.70
N ARG A 14 -9.94 4.85 -12.64
CA ARG A 14 -10.35 6.24 -12.52
C ARG A 14 -9.83 6.85 -11.22
N ARG A 15 -9.25 8.04 -11.33
CA ARG A 15 -8.85 8.84 -10.17
C ARG A 15 -10.08 9.52 -9.57
N LEU A 16 -10.24 9.44 -8.25
CA LEU A 16 -11.29 10.19 -7.55
C LEU A 16 -10.89 11.65 -7.39
N ASP A 17 -11.77 12.55 -7.81
CA ASP A 17 -11.65 13.98 -7.51
C ASP A 17 -12.35 14.34 -6.20
N ILE A 18 -12.19 15.59 -5.76
CA ILE A 18 -12.68 16.06 -4.45
C ILE A 18 -14.20 15.91 -4.28
N ASP A 19 -14.96 15.96 -5.37
CA ASP A 19 -16.42 15.86 -5.38
C ASP A 19 -16.92 14.44 -5.72
N ASP A 20 -16.03 13.52 -6.10
CA ASP A 20 -16.41 12.15 -6.49
C ASP A 20 -16.79 11.31 -5.27
N LYS A 21 -18.02 10.82 -5.23
CA LYS A 21 -18.50 9.92 -4.18
C LYS A 21 -18.72 8.52 -4.71
N ILE A 22 -18.26 7.52 -3.94
CA ILE A 22 -18.60 6.12 -4.18
C ILE A 22 -19.86 5.79 -3.40
N SER A 23 -20.87 5.29 -4.09
CA SER A 23 -22.18 4.98 -3.49
C SER A 23 -22.25 3.58 -2.90
N ASN A 24 -21.45 2.65 -3.43
CA ASN A 24 -21.47 1.25 -3.01
C ASN A 24 -20.11 0.61 -3.27
N PHE A 25 -19.54 0.01 -2.22
CA PHE A 25 -18.33 -0.79 -2.25
C PHE A 25 -18.33 -1.71 -1.04
N ASN A 26 -17.96 -2.98 -1.22
CA ASN A 26 -17.78 -3.91 -0.11
C ASN A 26 -16.73 -4.97 -0.45
N CYS A 27 -15.54 -4.86 0.16
CA CYS A 27 -14.48 -5.87 0.04
C CYS A 27 -14.44 -6.88 1.19
N GLY A 28 -15.42 -6.83 2.11
CA GLY A 28 -15.47 -7.65 3.32
C GLY A 28 -14.67 -7.09 4.51
N ASP A 29 -14.01 -5.95 4.34
CA ASP A 29 -13.29 -5.22 5.39
C ASP A 29 -14.01 -3.90 5.69
N GLU A 30 -14.50 -3.75 6.92
CA GLU A 30 -15.31 -2.61 7.34
C GLU A 30 -14.51 -1.29 7.30
N ASP A 31 -13.25 -1.31 7.74
CA ASP A 31 -12.40 -0.13 7.78
C ASP A 31 -12.09 0.37 6.36
N LEU A 32 -11.79 -0.54 5.42
CA LEU A 32 -11.54 -0.18 4.03
C LEU A 32 -12.81 0.33 3.33
N ASN A 33 -13.97 -0.27 3.63
CA ASN A 33 -15.25 0.18 3.09
C ASN A 33 -15.59 1.58 3.59
N ASP A 34 -15.42 1.84 4.89
CA ASP A 34 -15.70 3.15 5.48
C ASP A 34 -14.77 4.22 4.90
N PHE A 35 -13.48 3.89 4.73
CA PHE A 35 -12.51 4.78 4.12
C PHE A 35 -12.95 5.25 2.73
N ILE A 36 -13.26 4.32 1.81
CA ILE A 36 -13.56 4.70 0.42
C ILE A 36 -14.91 5.41 0.29
N LEU A 37 -15.91 5.03 1.11
CA LEU A 37 -17.27 5.58 1.06
C LEU A 37 -17.36 6.96 1.73
N ASN A 38 -16.66 7.17 2.84
CA ASN A 38 -16.89 8.32 3.71
C ASN A 38 -15.66 9.23 3.90
N GLU A 39 -14.45 8.67 3.91
CA GLU A 39 -13.24 9.43 4.32
C GLU A 39 -12.34 9.88 3.16
N SER A 40 -12.37 9.15 2.04
CA SER A 40 -11.41 9.33 0.94
C SER A 40 -11.38 10.76 0.37
N GLN A 41 -12.52 11.45 0.37
CA GLN A 41 -12.64 12.85 -0.04
C GLN A 41 -11.95 13.82 0.93
N LEU A 42 -12.00 13.55 2.24
CA LEU A 42 -11.33 14.36 3.25
C LEU A 42 -9.81 14.24 3.11
N TYR A 43 -9.31 13.01 2.94
CA TYR A 43 -7.88 12.76 2.68
C TYR A 43 -7.40 13.46 1.42
N ARG A 44 -8.26 13.54 0.40
CA ARG A 44 -7.98 14.28 -0.84
C ARG A 44 -7.94 15.78 -0.61
N GLY A 45 -8.89 16.33 0.15
CA GLY A 45 -8.98 17.76 0.49
C GLY A 45 -7.79 18.25 1.31
N GLU A 46 -7.35 17.45 2.29
CA GLU A 46 -6.19 17.75 3.14
C GLU A 46 -4.84 17.38 2.49
N LEU A 47 -4.84 16.96 1.22
CA LEU A 47 -3.64 16.52 0.48
C LEU A 47 -2.88 15.38 1.18
N LEU A 48 -3.55 14.55 1.96
CA LEU A 48 -2.96 13.38 2.63
C LEU A 48 -2.82 12.21 1.66
N ALA A 49 -3.81 11.98 0.81
CA ALA A 49 -3.78 10.90 -0.17
C ALA A 49 -4.65 11.18 -1.41
N VAL A 50 -4.41 10.40 -2.47
CA VAL A 50 -5.24 10.36 -3.67
C VAL A 50 -5.71 8.94 -3.91
N SER A 51 -7.03 8.75 -3.97
CA SER A 51 -7.64 7.44 -4.20
C SER A 51 -7.99 7.22 -5.67
N TYR A 52 -7.83 5.99 -6.13
CA TYR A 52 -8.16 5.52 -7.47
C TYR A 52 -9.06 4.30 -7.36
N VAL A 53 -10.06 4.21 -8.22
CA VAL A 53 -10.99 3.09 -8.29
C VAL A 53 -10.81 2.32 -9.59
N ILE A 54 -11.08 1.02 -9.52
CA ILE A 54 -11.14 0.11 -10.66
C ILE A 54 -12.60 -0.21 -10.88
N GLU A 55 -13.11 0.17 -12.05
CA GLU A 55 -14.52 0.03 -12.44
C GLU A 55 -14.67 -1.01 -13.54
N ASP A 56 -15.79 -1.74 -13.50
CA ASP A 56 -16.26 -2.54 -14.63
C ASP A 56 -16.91 -1.66 -15.72
N ASN A 57 -17.38 -2.28 -16.80
CA ASN A 57 -18.06 -1.58 -17.89
C ASN A 57 -19.39 -0.92 -17.48
N ASN A 58 -19.99 -1.35 -16.37
CA ASN A 58 -21.23 -0.82 -15.83
C ASN A 58 -20.99 0.32 -14.83
N GLY A 59 -19.72 0.64 -14.54
CA GLY A 59 -19.33 1.63 -13.54
C GLY A 59 -19.36 1.12 -12.10
N ALA A 60 -19.48 -0.19 -11.90
CA ALA A 60 -19.38 -0.80 -10.57
C ALA A 60 -17.92 -0.82 -10.10
N VAL A 61 -17.66 -0.32 -8.89
CA VAL A 61 -16.32 -0.32 -8.30
C VAL A 61 -15.99 -1.72 -7.79
N LEU A 62 -14.95 -2.33 -8.34
CA LEU A 62 -14.48 -3.67 -7.97
C LEU A 62 -13.33 -3.65 -6.96
N ALA A 63 -12.50 -2.60 -7.01
CA ALA A 63 -11.37 -2.40 -6.12
C ALA A 63 -10.97 -0.92 -6.08
N TYR A 64 -10.17 -0.54 -5.08
CA TYR A 64 -9.54 0.77 -5.04
C TYR A 64 -8.12 0.67 -4.47
N PHE A 65 -7.32 1.70 -4.70
CA PHE A 65 -6.04 1.91 -4.02
C PHE A 65 -5.81 3.40 -3.79
N SER A 66 -4.99 3.73 -2.79
CA SER A 66 -4.70 5.12 -2.42
C SER A 66 -3.20 5.36 -2.36
N LEU A 67 -2.76 6.50 -2.89
CA LEU A 67 -1.39 6.97 -2.82
C LEU A 67 -1.31 8.09 -1.79
N ALA A 68 -0.68 7.81 -0.64
CA ALA A 68 -0.46 8.80 0.40
C ALA A 68 0.79 9.64 0.11
N ASN A 69 0.72 10.93 0.41
CA ASN A 69 1.89 11.80 0.38
C ASN A 69 2.70 11.55 1.65
N ASP A 70 3.77 10.78 1.53
CA ASP A 70 4.66 10.46 2.64
C ASP A 70 6.12 10.78 2.29
N LYS A 71 6.92 11.09 3.31
CA LYS A 71 8.36 11.35 3.18
C LYS A 71 9.11 10.37 4.04
N ILE A 72 9.84 9.46 3.40
CA ILE A 72 10.79 8.59 4.09
C ILE A 72 12.15 9.29 4.13
N SER A 73 12.70 9.56 5.33
CA SER A 73 14.00 10.20 5.48
C SER A 73 15.09 9.21 5.90
N ILE A 74 16.26 9.29 5.26
CA ILE A 74 17.40 8.40 5.57
C ILE A 74 17.95 8.64 6.98
N THR A 75 17.73 9.84 7.53
CA THR A 75 18.16 10.22 8.89
C THR A 75 17.37 9.54 9.99
N GLU A 76 16.21 8.93 9.71
CA GLU A 76 15.42 8.15 10.68
C GLU A 76 15.91 6.70 10.82
N PHE A 77 16.80 6.24 9.95
CA PHE A 77 17.55 5.03 10.22
C PHE A 77 18.66 5.39 11.22
N GLU A 78 18.37 5.24 12.52
CA GLU A 78 19.45 5.16 13.52
C GLU A 78 20.49 4.16 13.01
N ASN A 79 21.78 4.54 13.11
CA ASN A 79 22.99 3.82 12.70
C ASN A 79 23.12 2.38 13.26
N ASN A 80 22.15 1.51 13.03
CA ASN A 80 22.24 0.10 13.37
C ASN A 80 23.25 -0.60 12.45
N THR A 81 23.59 -0.03 11.30
CA THR A 81 24.66 -0.55 10.46
C THR A 81 26.00 -0.56 11.19
N GLU A 82 26.28 0.44 12.04
CA GLU A 82 27.50 0.46 12.86
C GLU A 82 27.45 -0.58 13.97
N ARG A 83 26.30 -0.75 14.64
CA ARG A 83 26.12 -1.78 15.69
C ARG A 83 26.25 -3.20 15.17
N ILE A 84 25.72 -3.47 13.98
CA ILE A 84 25.78 -4.79 13.35
C ILE A 84 27.25 -5.15 13.08
N VAL A 85 28.01 -4.26 12.42
CA VAL A 85 29.42 -4.52 12.06
C VAL A 85 30.32 -4.71 13.30
N PHE A 86 30.16 -3.88 14.34
CA PHE A 86 30.92 -4.07 15.58
C PHE A 86 30.56 -5.37 16.31
N SER A 87 29.30 -5.82 16.27
CA SER A 87 28.88 -7.09 16.86
C SER A 87 29.52 -8.29 16.16
N TRP A 88 29.58 -8.30 14.83
CA TRP A 88 30.23 -9.38 14.07
C TRP A 88 31.74 -9.45 14.33
N LEU A 89 32.43 -8.30 14.41
CA LEU A 89 33.87 -8.25 14.68
C LEU A 89 34.23 -8.71 16.10
N SER A 90 33.43 -8.36 17.10
CA SER A 90 33.62 -8.87 18.47
C SER A 90 33.40 -10.39 18.54
N THR A 91 32.33 -10.88 17.92
CA THR A 91 32.01 -12.32 17.87
C THR A 91 33.09 -13.13 17.14
N ALA A 92 33.63 -12.60 16.03
CA ALA A 92 34.71 -13.26 15.28
C ALA A 92 36.05 -13.26 16.04
N LYS A 93 36.34 -12.22 16.84
CA LYS A 93 37.52 -12.18 17.71
C LYS A 93 37.48 -13.24 18.82
N ASP A 94 36.31 -13.51 19.37
CA ASP A 94 36.15 -14.54 20.40
C ASP A 94 36.31 -15.96 19.82
N LEU A 95 35.94 -16.18 18.55
CA LEU A 95 36.08 -17.49 17.91
C LEU A 95 37.56 -17.90 17.68
N HIS A 96 38.47 -16.94 17.50
CA HIS A 96 39.90 -17.21 17.32
C HIS A 96 40.63 -17.65 18.61
N ARG A 97 39.96 -17.59 19.77
CA ARG A 97 40.43 -18.13 21.05
C ARG A 97 40.06 -19.60 21.29
N PHE A 98 39.20 -20.18 20.45
CA PHE A 98 38.71 -21.56 20.59
C PHE A 98 39.32 -22.56 19.59
N TRP A 99 40.26 -22.11 18.74
CA TRP A 99 41.08 -22.96 17.87
C TRP A 99 42.57 -22.66 18.07
N ALA A 100 43.04 -22.88 19.31
CA ALA A 100 44.44 -23.02 19.66
C ALA A 100 44.70 -24.46 20.10
#